data_AF-A0A2B4RJK7-F1
#
_entry.id   AF-A0A2B4RJK7-F1
#
_cell.length_a   1.000
_cell.length_b   1.000
_cell.length_c   1.000
_cell.angle_alpha   90.00
_cell.angle_beta   90.00
_cell.angle_gamma   90.00
#
_symmetry.space_group_name_H-M   'P 1'
#
loop_
_entity.id
_entity.type
_entity.pdbx_description
1 polymer ?
#
loop_
_entity_poly.entity_id
_entity_poly.type
_entity_poly.pdbx_seq_one_letter_code
_entity_poly.pdbx_strand_id
1 'polypeptide(L)'
;MTVTLTDAKAMKVRSPRQNLLLQKTATIRSVAEVIGFLVSGFPAVEFAEMHYRHLELDKNCALRANKGNFDSTMTLSAQSKTELTWWIVNVLTASKPIRHGNPDLSLTTDASKLGWGAVCGETSTGGFWSLEEQRYHINFLELKAVLLGLKSLCGAFSEKHILVQTDNTTAVAYINAMGEAGIDVTTFKPHSTRAAAAAAAASKAKNVSVPVKEILDTAGWSSERIFDCFYNEPFQKAGGFATCVLTID
;
A
#
# COMPACT_ATOMS: atom_id res chain seq x y z
N MET A 1 -12.17 -14.33 20.40
CA MET A 1 -10.85 -14.98 20.39
C MET A 1 -9.86 -14.04 19.72
N THR A 2 -8.74 -13.74 20.38
CA THR A 2 -7.71 -12.79 19.91
C THR A 2 -6.38 -13.52 19.77
N VAL A 3 -5.53 -13.02 18.88
CA VAL A 3 -4.15 -13.46 18.71
C VAL A 3 -3.24 -12.38 19.29
N THR A 4 -2.25 -12.78 20.08
CA THR A 4 -1.25 -11.89 20.68
C THR A 4 0.16 -12.41 20.43
N LEU A 5 1.14 -11.52 20.49
CA LEU A 5 2.55 -11.92 20.50
C LEU A 5 2.92 -12.50 21.86
N THR A 6 3.78 -13.52 21.87
CA THR A 6 4.48 -13.94 23.09
C THR A 6 5.42 -12.82 23.54
N ASP A 7 5.59 -12.62 24.85
CA ASP A 7 6.50 -11.60 25.42
C ASP A 7 7.90 -11.65 24.81
N ALA A 8 8.46 -12.84 24.61
CA ALA A 8 9.78 -13.02 23.98
C ALA A 8 9.85 -12.46 22.54
N LYS A 9 8.79 -12.63 21.74
CA LYS A 9 8.69 -12.06 20.38
C LYS A 9 8.46 -10.55 20.45
N ALA A 10 7.58 -10.08 21.33
CA ALA A 10 7.33 -8.65 21.50
C ALA A 10 8.59 -7.89 21.95
N MET A 11 9.42 -8.50 22.81
CA MET A 11 10.71 -7.92 23.22
C MET A 11 11.75 -7.90 22.09
N LYS A 12 11.81 -8.93 21.24
CA LYS A 12 12.64 -8.93 20.02
C LYS A 12 12.20 -7.86 19.02
N VAL A 13 10.92 -7.53 18.98
CA VAL A 13 10.38 -6.39 18.24
C VAL A 13 10.79 -5.08 18.96
N ARG A 14 10.74 -4.98 20.28
CA ARG A 14 11.02 -3.72 20.98
C ARG A 14 12.48 -3.25 20.89
N SER A 15 13.47 -4.14 21.09
CA SER A 15 14.87 -3.73 21.30
C SER A 15 15.56 -3.07 20.09
N PRO A 16 15.41 -3.52 18.83
CA PRO A 16 16.06 -2.88 17.69
C PRO A 16 15.49 -1.49 17.36
N ARG A 17 14.22 -1.25 17.71
CA ARG A 17 13.50 0.01 17.43
C ARG A 17 13.96 1.14 18.33
N GLN A 18 14.23 0.83 19.60
CA GLN A 18 14.81 1.80 20.54
C GLN A 18 16.19 2.25 20.07
N ASN A 19 17.03 1.32 19.60
CA ASN A 19 18.34 1.65 19.06
C ASN A 19 18.22 2.52 17.79
N LEU A 20 17.27 2.19 16.90
CA LEU A 20 17.05 2.94 15.66
C LEU A 20 16.54 4.37 15.89
N LEU A 21 15.72 4.59 16.93
CA LEU A 21 15.24 5.92 17.30
C LEU A 21 16.31 6.82 17.92
N LEU A 22 17.29 6.23 18.61
CA LEU A 22 18.39 6.96 19.24
C LEU A 22 19.47 7.39 18.23
N GLN A 23 19.55 6.72 17.08
CA GLN A 23 20.54 7.02 16.05
C GLN A 23 20.07 8.14 15.11
N LYS A 24 20.96 9.09 14.81
CA LYS A 24 20.69 10.15 13.82
C LYS A 24 20.65 9.60 12.38
N THR A 25 21.43 8.57 12.12
CA THR A 25 21.57 7.90 10.82
C THR A 25 21.64 6.40 11.04
N ALA A 26 21.06 5.63 10.11
CA ALA A 26 21.04 4.18 10.17
C ALA A 26 21.41 3.61 8.79
N THR A 27 21.89 2.37 8.72
CA THR A 27 22.06 1.70 7.43
C THR A 27 20.70 1.26 6.90
N ILE A 28 20.55 1.21 5.58
CA ILE A 28 19.33 0.70 4.96
C ILE A 28 19.09 -0.77 5.38
N ARG A 29 20.17 -1.56 5.54
CA ARG A 29 20.10 -2.93 6.07
C ARG A 29 19.48 -2.99 7.45
N SER A 30 19.90 -2.15 8.40
CA SER A 30 19.37 -2.20 9.76
C SER A 30 17.87 -1.82 9.79
N VAL A 31 17.45 -0.86 8.96
CA VAL A 31 16.04 -0.52 8.80
C VAL A 31 15.26 -1.69 8.18
N ALA A 32 15.80 -2.36 7.17
CA ALA A 32 15.17 -3.54 6.56
C ALA A 32 15.00 -4.71 7.56
N GLU A 33 15.98 -4.95 8.43
CA GLU A 33 15.89 -5.95 9.49
C GLU A 33 14.76 -5.61 10.48
N VAL A 34 14.66 -4.34 10.91
CA VAL A 34 13.58 -3.87 11.77
C VAL A 34 12.22 -4.11 11.12
N ILE A 35 12.09 -3.81 9.82
CA ILE A 35 10.88 -4.07 9.05
C ILE A 35 10.55 -5.56 9.01
N GLY A 36 11.54 -6.44 8.79
CA GLY A 36 11.33 -7.89 8.88
C GLY A 36 10.74 -8.33 10.23
N PHE A 37 11.24 -7.75 11.33
CA PHE A 37 10.64 -7.98 12.64
C PHE A 37 9.21 -7.43 12.76
N LEU A 38 8.90 -6.26 12.17
CA LEU A 38 7.54 -5.69 12.17
C LEU A 38 6.57 -6.63 11.46
N VAL A 39 6.93 -7.06 10.25
CA VAL A 39 6.14 -7.94 9.40
C VAL A 39 5.84 -9.28 10.10
N SER A 40 6.81 -9.81 10.85
CA SER A 40 6.59 -11.02 11.65
C SER A 40 5.49 -10.88 12.72
N GLY A 41 5.16 -9.65 13.12
CA GLY A 41 4.14 -9.33 14.12
C GLY A 41 2.72 -9.11 13.55
N PHE A 42 2.56 -8.99 12.23
CA PHE A 42 1.28 -8.66 11.59
C PHE A 42 0.11 -9.60 11.93
N PRO A 43 0.32 -10.92 12.10
CA PRO A 43 -0.77 -11.82 12.48
C PRO A 43 -1.36 -11.52 13.87
N ALA A 44 -0.63 -10.83 14.74
CA ALA A 44 -0.96 -10.66 16.16
C ALA A 44 -1.16 -9.21 16.59
N VAL A 45 -0.87 -8.24 15.71
CA VAL A 45 -0.96 -6.81 16.00
C VAL A 45 -1.88 -6.19 14.96
N GLU A 46 -3.09 -5.79 15.39
CA GLU A 46 -4.17 -5.36 14.49
C GLU A 46 -3.76 -4.25 13.53
N PHE A 47 -3.21 -3.14 14.03
CA PHE A 47 -2.83 -1.98 13.22
C PHE A 47 -1.40 -2.01 12.70
N ALA A 48 -0.74 -3.17 12.74
CA ALA A 48 0.66 -3.31 12.33
C ALA A 48 0.91 -2.85 10.90
N GLU A 49 -0.01 -3.18 10.00
CA GLU A 49 0.07 -2.88 8.57
C GLU A 49 -0.04 -1.37 8.28
N MET A 50 -0.65 -0.61 9.20
CA MET A 50 -0.69 0.85 9.12
C MET A 50 0.63 1.47 9.58
N HIS A 51 1.22 0.93 10.66
CA HIS A 51 2.38 1.50 11.34
C HIS A 51 3.73 0.95 10.84
N TYR A 52 3.86 0.61 9.56
CA TYR A 52 5.16 0.27 8.95
C TYR A 52 5.40 0.93 7.59
N ARG A 53 4.43 1.70 7.09
CA ARG A 53 4.42 2.18 5.70
C ARG A 53 5.48 3.24 5.47
N HIS A 54 5.60 4.18 6.38
CA HIS A 54 6.58 5.25 6.23
C HIS A 54 8.00 4.71 6.35
N LEU A 55 8.22 3.71 7.22
CA LEU A 55 9.51 3.01 7.29
C LEU A 55 9.86 2.32 5.97
N GLU A 56 8.90 1.62 5.36
CA GLU A 56 9.10 0.95 4.08
C GLU A 56 9.35 1.96 2.94
N LEU A 57 8.62 3.08 2.94
CA LEU A 57 8.80 4.18 1.98
C LEU A 57 10.19 4.83 2.11
N ASP A 58 10.60 5.19 3.32
CA ASP A 58 11.92 5.78 3.59
C ASP A 58 13.03 4.83 3.12
N LYS A 59 12.91 3.52 3.42
CA LYS A 59 13.85 2.50 2.94
C LYS A 59 13.89 2.45 1.41
N ASN A 60 12.73 2.42 0.76
CA ASN A 60 12.65 2.31 -0.70
C ASN A 60 13.20 3.56 -1.40
N CYS A 61 12.92 4.75 -0.87
CA CYS A 61 13.51 6.00 -1.34
C CYS A 61 15.04 5.99 -1.18
N ALA A 62 15.53 5.56 -0.02
CA ALA A 62 16.97 5.45 0.24
C ALA A 62 17.65 4.44 -0.69
N LEU A 63 17.03 3.28 -0.93
CA LEU A 63 17.54 2.26 -1.87
C LEU A 63 17.60 2.80 -3.30
N ARG A 64 16.56 3.52 -3.76
CA ARG A 64 16.54 4.14 -5.10
C ARG A 64 17.67 5.16 -5.23
N ALA A 65 17.86 6.03 -4.23
CA ALA A 65 18.93 7.03 -4.23
C ALA A 65 20.33 6.38 -4.21
N ASN A 66 20.48 5.25 -3.52
CA ASN A 66 21.75 4.52 -3.37
C ASN A 66 21.92 3.36 -4.35
N LYS A 67 21.14 3.32 -5.44
CA LYS A 67 21.24 2.28 -6.50
C LYS A 67 21.19 0.84 -5.95
N GLY A 68 20.40 0.61 -4.90
CA GLY A 68 20.22 -0.69 -4.27
C GLY A 68 21.27 -1.06 -3.22
N ASN A 69 22.20 -0.18 -2.85
CA ASN A 69 23.20 -0.48 -1.83
C ASN A 69 22.58 -0.47 -0.41
N PHE A 70 22.45 -1.63 0.21
CA PHE A 70 21.92 -1.78 1.57
C PHE A 70 22.88 -1.31 2.67
N ASP A 71 24.18 -1.20 2.38
CA ASP A 71 25.19 -0.71 3.32
C ASP A 71 25.26 0.82 3.38
N SER A 72 24.59 1.50 2.45
CA SER A 72 24.44 2.95 2.49
C SER A 72 23.64 3.40 3.71
N THR A 73 23.91 4.63 4.16
CA THR A 73 23.19 5.27 5.26
C THR A 73 21.92 5.95 4.76
N MET A 74 20.94 6.05 5.65
CA MET A 74 19.67 6.75 5.46
C MET A 74 19.26 7.48 6.74
N THR A 75 18.32 8.41 6.56
CA THR A 75 17.65 9.11 7.66
C THR A 75 16.19 8.70 7.70
N LEU A 76 15.62 8.68 8.91
CA LEU A 76 14.20 8.42 9.10
C LEU A 76 13.42 9.73 9.08
N SER A 77 12.32 9.73 8.34
CA SER A 77 11.31 10.79 8.38
C SER A 77 10.66 10.91 9.76
N ALA A 78 10.00 12.03 10.01
CA ALA A 78 9.24 12.22 11.25
C ALA A 78 8.13 11.16 11.39
N GLN A 79 7.48 10.81 10.28
CA GLN A 79 6.42 9.81 10.23
C GLN A 79 6.92 8.41 10.59
N SER A 80 8.07 8.00 10.05
CA SER A 80 8.72 6.73 10.40
C SER A 80 9.07 6.65 11.90
N LYS A 81 9.51 7.76 12.49
CA LYS A 81 9.79 7.81 13.94
C LYS A 81 8.51 7.67 14.77
N THR A 82 7.41 8.27 14.31
CA THR A 82 6.09 8.10 14.94
C THR A 82 5.63 6.65 14.87
N GLU A 83 5.79 5.97 13.73
CA GLU A 83 5.49 4.55 13.57
C GLU A 83 6.32 3.68 14.54
N LEU A 84 7.64 3.88 14.59
CA LEU A 84 8.51 3.16 15.53
C LEU A 84 8.09 3.38 16.99
N THR A 85 7.73 4.61 17.34
CA THR A 85 7.27 4.96 18.69
C THR A 85 5.96 4.24 19.02
N TRP A 86 5.01 4.22 18.07
CA TRP A 86 3.75 3.49 18.23
C TRP A 86 4.01 2.00 18.50
N TRP A 87 4.93 1.37 17.77
CA TRP A 87 5.30 -0.03 18.01
C TRP A 87 5.90 -0.25 19.40
N ILE A 88 6.78 0.63 19.87
CA ILE A 88 7.40 0.51 21.20
C ILE A 88 6.35 0.58 22.31
N VAL A 89 5.33 1.43 22.14
CA VAL A 89 4.24 1.63 23.12
C VAL A 89 3.26 0.46 23.09
N ASN A 90 2.89 -0.03 21.90
CA ASN A 90 1.75 -0.94 21.75
C ASN A 90 2.12 -2.42 21.61
N VAL A 91 3.34 -2.78 21.20
CA VAL A 91 3.67 -4.18 20.85
C VAL A 91 3.42 -5.19 21.99
N LEU A 92 3.56 -4.77 23.25
CA LEU A 92 3.38 -5.66 24.41
C LEU A 92 1.91 -5.91 24.76
N THR A 93 1.02 -4.99 24.42
CA THR A 93 -0.41 -5.05 24.76
C THR A 93 -1.30 -5.25 23.53
N ALA A 94 -0.72 -5.14 22.34
CA ALA A 94 -1.43 -5.31 21.09
C ALA A 94 -1.95 -6.74 20.93
N SER A 95 -3.16 -6.82 20.38
CA SER A 95 -3.80 -8.06 19.99
C SER A 95 -4.52 -7.84 18.67
N LYS A 96 -4.80 -8.93 17.95
CA LYS A 96 -5.63 -8.92 16.74
C LYS A 96 -6.83 -9.86 16.95
N PRO A 97 -8.07 -9.36 16.95
CA PRO A 97 -9.26 -10.21 16.98
C PRO A 97 -9.28 -11.14 15.76
N ILE A 98 -9.59 -12.42 15.96
CA ILE A 98 -9.79 -13.37 14.84
C ILE A 98 -11.08 -13.04 14.09
N ARG A 99 -12.07 -12.51 14.83
CA ARG A 99 -13.34 -12.00 14.30
C ARG A 99 -13.75 -10.79 15.14
N HIS A 100 -14.20 -9.73 14.47
CA HIS A 100 -14.72 -8.52 15.09
C HIS A 100 -16.19 -8.66 15.54
N GLY A 101 -16.82 -9.81 15.30
CA GLY A 101 -18.23 -10.05 15.61
C GLY A 101 -19.16 -9.41 14.59
N ASN A 102 -20.44 -9.25 14.97
CA ASN A 102 -21.41 -8.55 14.14
C ASN A 102 -21.15 -7.04 14.19
N PRO A 103 -21.38 -6.30 13.09
CA PRO A 103 -21.28 -4.85 13.11
C PRO A 103 -22.39 -4.24 13.97
N ASP A 104 -22.04 -3.19 14.72
CA ASP A 104 -22.98 -2.34 15.44
C ASP A 104 -23.76 -1.43 14.48
N LEU A 105 -23.10 -0.98 13.41
CA LEU A 105 -23.61 -0.01 12.43
C LEU A 105 -23.21 -0.44 11.01
N SER A 106 -24.04 -0.09 10.03
CA SER A 106 -23.70 -0.23 8.61
C SER A 106 -23.72 1.13 7.93
N LEU A 107 -22.59 1.50 7.33
CA LEU A 107 -22.41 2.70 6.53
C LEU A 107 -22.34 2.30 5.06
N THR A 108 -23.32 2.71 4.28
CA THR A 108 -23.31 2.55 2.82
C THR A 108 -22.86 3.85 2.17
N THR A 109 -21.92 3.76 1.24
CA THR A 109 -21.40 4.92 0.50
C THR A 109 -21.43 4.70 -1.00
N ASP A 110 -21.63 5.78 -1.74
CA ASP A 110 -21.58 5.82 -3.19
C ASP A 110 -20.85 7.09 -3.63
N ALA A 111 -20.03 6.99 -4.66
CA ALA A 111 -19.32 8.12 -5.25
C ALA A 111 -19.48 8.14 -6.77
N SER A 112 -19.73 9.34 -7.28
CA SER A 112 -19.72 9.63 -8.71
C SER A 112 -18.63 10.64 -9.03
N LYS A 113 -18.49 10.97 -10.32
CA LYS A 113 -17.63 12.07 -10.76
C LYS A 113 -18.13 13.46 -10.35
N LEU A 114 -19.40 13.61 -9.98
CA LEU A 114 -19.97 14.92 -9.61
C LEU A 114 -20.06 15.13 -8.10
N GLY A 115 -20.29 14.05 -7.35
CA GLY A 115 -20.48 14.13 -5.91
C GLY A 115 -20.48 12.76 -5.25
N TRP A 116 -20.81 12.75 -3.97
CA TRP A 116 -20.85 11.58 -3.11
C TRP A 116 -22.08 11.57 -2.22
N GLY A 117 -22.41 10.38 -1.74
CA GLY A 117 -23.41 10.16 -0.71
C GLY A 117 -22.95 9.11 0.30
N ALA A 118 -23.50 9.21 1.51
CA ALA A 118 -23.36 8.19 2.54
C ALA A 118 -24.65 8.06 3.33
N VAL A 119 -24.98 6.84 3.74
CA VAL A 119 -26.17 6.51 4.53
C VAL A 119 -25.78 5.59 5.68
N CYS A 120 -26.23 5.90 6.89
CA CYS A 120 -26.06 5.09 8.09
C CYS A 120 -27.40 5.04 8.85
N GLY A 121 -28.03 3.87 8.86
CA GLY A 121 -29.39 3.71 9.41
C GLY A 121 -30.39 4.63 8.68
N GLU A 122 -31.06 5.49 9.44
CA GLU A 122 -32.03 6.46 8.91
C GLU A 122 -31.41 7.81 8.50
N THR A 123 -30.11 8.00 8.78
CA THR A 123 -29.42 9.25 8.46
C THR A 123 -28.66 9.15 7.16
N SER A 124 -28.75 10.19 6.33
CA SER A 124 -28.01 10.30 5.07
C SER A 124 -27.30 11.64 4.97
N THR A 125 -26.16 11.65 4.31
CA THR A 125 -25.43 12.86 3.94
C THR A 125 -24.92 12.76 2.50
N GLY A 126 -24.51 13.88 1.93
CA GLY A 126 -23.90 13.91 0.62
C GLY A 126 -23.55 15.33 0.21
N GLY A 127 -22.84 15.44 -0.91
CA GLY A 127 -22.43 16.73 -1.45
C GLY A 127 -21.75 16.61 -2.79
N PHE A 128 -21.55 17.76 -3.42
CA PHE A 128 -20.79 17.86 -4.66
C PHE A 128 -19.29 17.91 -4.37
N TRP A 129 -18.52 17.33 -5.26
CA TRP A 129 -17.07 17.51 -5.30
C TRP A 129 -16.73 18.91 -5.82
N SER A 130 -15.67 19.50 -5.28
CA SER A 130 -15.08 20.70 -5.88
C SER A 130 -14.55 20.39 -7.28
N LEU A 131 -14.40 21.42 -8.13
CA LEU A 131 -13.85 21.25 -9.48
C LEU A 131 -12.46 20.64 -9.51
N GLU A 132 -11.69 20.81 -8.43
CA GLU A 132 -10.39 20.16 -8.26
C GLU A 132 -10.58 18.68 -7.91
N GLU A 133 -11.48 18.37 -6.98
CA GLU A 133 -11.73 17.00 -6.53
C GLU A 133 -12.30 16.10 -7.63
N GLN A 134 -13.17 16.63 -8.50
CA GLN A 134 -13.73 15.89 -9.63
C GLN A 134 -12.66 15.31 -10.57
N ARG A 135 -11.44 15.88 -10.56
CA ARG A 135 -10.30 15.42 -11.36
C ARG A 135 -9.67 14.14 -10.81
N TYR A 136 -9.87 13.82 -9.53
CA TYR A 136 -9.33 12.59 -8.95
C TYR A 136 -9.95 11.34 -9.56
N HIS A 137 -9.20 10.24 -9.54
CA HIS A 137 -9.69 8.95 -10.03
C HIS A 137 -10.88 8.47 -9.19
N ILE A 138 -11.82 7.74 -9.82
CA ILE A 138 -13.06 7.31 -9.15
C ILE A 138 -12.77 6.51 -7.86
N ASN A 139 -11.81 5.58 -7.88
CA ASN A 139 -11.37 4.83 -6.69
C ASN A 139 -10.94 5.73 -5.52
N PHE A 140 -10.31 6.89 -5.79
CA PHE A 140 -9.95 7.84 -4.74
C PHE A 140 -11.19 8.56 -4.19
N LEU A 141 -12.12 8.93 -5.08
CA LEU A 141 -13.38 9.57 -4.69
C LEU A 141 -14.25 8.62 -3.84
N GLU A 142 -14.23 7.33 -4.13
CA GLU A 142 -14.89 6.29 -3.32
C GLU A 142 -14.32 6.22 -1.90
N LEU A 143 -13.00 6.12 -1.78
CA LEU A 143 -12.32 6.16 -0.47
C LEU A 143 -12.61 7.46 0.28
N LYS A 144 -12.70 8.58 -0.45
CA LYS A 144 -13.04 9.87 0.12
C LYS A 144 -14.51 9.95 0.56
N ALA A 145 -15.44 9.36 -0.19
CA ALA A 145 -16.83 9.26 0.19
C ALA A 145 -16.98 8.45 1.49
N VAL A 146 -16.28 7.32 1.61
CA VAL A 146 -16.18 6.55 2.87
C VAL A 146 -15.69 7.42 4.03
N LEU A 147 -14.59 8.15 3.84
CA LEU A 147 -14.03 9.02 4.88
C LEU A 147 -15.02 10.11 5.32
N LEU A 148 -15.69 10.76 4.37
CA LEU A 148 -16.66 11.81 4.66
C LEU A 148 -17.92 11.25 5.32
N GLY A 149 -18.40 10.09 4.88
CA GLY A 149 -19.50 9.36 5.52
C GLY A 149 -19.19 9.00 6.97
N LEU A 150 -18.01 8.45 7.24
CA LEU A 150 -17.57 8.13 8.60
C LEU A 150 -17.48 9.38 9.48
N LYS A 151 -16.92 10.49 8.98
CA LYS A 151 -16.80 11.73 9.77
C LYS A 151 -18.16 12.37 10.08
N SER A 152 -19.07 12.36 9.12
CA SER A 152 -20.37 13.03 9.24
C SER A 152 -21.39 12.22 10.01
N LEU A 153 -21.50 10.93 9.73
CA LEU A 153 -22.54 10.06 10.31
C LEU A 153 -22.03 9.25 11.50
N CYS A 154 -20.72 9.05 11.60
CA CYS A 154 -20.14 8.21 12.65
C CYS A 154 -19.14 8.95 13.56
N GLY A 155 -18.91 10.25 13.36
CA GLY A 155 -17.91 11.02 14.11
C GLY A 155 -18.19 11.13 15.61
N ALA A 156 -19.44 10.92 16.04
CA ALA A 156 -19.83 10.92 17.45
C ALA A 156 -19.69 9.54 18.13
N PHE A 157 -19.50 8.46 17.37
CA PHE A 157 -19.38 7.12 17.94
C PHE A 157 -17.93 6.80 18.27
N SER A 158 -17.72 6.20 19.44
CA SER A 158 -16.44 5.64 19.88
C SER A 158 -16.62 4.15 20.13
N GLU A 159 -15.58 3.35 19.86
CA GLU A 159 -15.54 1.90 20.14
C GLU A 159 -16.69 1.10 19.50
N LYS A 160 -17.10 1.47 18.29
CA LYS A 160 -18.12 0.76 17.51
C LYS A 160 -17.54 0.03 16.32
N HIS A 161 -18.04 -1.17 16.06
CA HIS A 161 -17.73 -1.92 14.85
C HIS A 161 -18.66 -1.46 13.72
N ILE A 162 -18.10 -0.76 12.74
CA ILE A 162 -18.86 -0.20 11.61
C ILE A 162 -18.54 -1.02 10.36
N LEU A 163 -19.57 -1.61 9.76
CA LEU A 163 -19.48 -2.21 8.43
C LEU A 163 -19.56 -1.10 7.38
N VAL A 164 -18.55 -1.00 6.52
CA VAL A 164 -18.58 -0.11 5.36
C VAL A 164 -18.99 -0.89 4.12
N GLN A 165 -20.01 -0.42 3.42
CA GLN A 165 -20.53 -0.99 2.18
C GLN A 165 -20.32 0.00 1.03
N THR A 166 -19.51 -0.39 0.05
CA THR A 166 -19.26 0.35 -1.20
C THR A 166 -19.23 -0.68 -2.33
N ASP A 167 -19.66 -0.28 -3.52
CA ASP A 167 -19.64 -1.11 -4.73
C ASP A 167 -18.25 -1.09 -5.42
N ASN A 168 -17.35 -0.19 -5.02
CA ASN A 168 -16.01 -0.12 -5.57
C ASN A 168 -15.08 -1.17 -4.93
N THR A 169 -14.83 -2.25 -5.68
CA THR A 169 -13.95 -3.35 -5.28
C THR A 169 -12.53 -2.92 -4.89
N THR A 170 -12.00 -1.86 -5.51
CA THR A 170 -10.66 -1.34 -5.16
C THR A 170 -10.70 -0.64 -3.80
N ALA A 171 -11.73 0.14 -3.52
CA ALA A 171 -11.91 0.78 -2.21
C ALA A 171 -12.07 -0.27 -1.10
N VAL A 172 -12.88 -1.32 -1.34
CA VAL A 172 -13.02 -2.46 -0.41
C VAL A 172 -11.68 -3.12 -0.13
N ALA A 173 -10.93 -3.47 -1.18
CA ALA A 173 -9.62 -4.10 -1.03
C ALA A 173 -8.65 -3.21 -0.25
N TYR A 174 -8.63 -1.91 -0.55
CA TYR A 174 -7.74 -0.95 0.09
C TYR A 174 -8.04 -0.77 1.57
N ILE A 175 -9.32 -0.66 1.95
CA ILE A 175 -9.75 -0.56 3.35
C ILE A 175 -9.42 -1.85 4.11
N ASN A 176 -9.68 -3.01 3.52
CA ASN A 176 -9.40 -4.30 4.15
C ASN A 176 -7.91 -4.59 4.34
N ALA A 177 -7.05 -4.09 3.45
CA ALA A 177 -5.60 -4.11 3.59
C ALA A 177 -5.08 -3.00 4.54
N MET A 178 -5.98 -2.27 5.21
CA MET A 178 -5.71 -1.08 6.01
C MET A 178 -5.00 0.05 5.25
N GLY A 179 -4.89 -0.04 3.93
CA GLY A 179 -4.08 0.77 3.01
C GLY A 179 -2.93 -0.05 2.37
N GLU A 180 -2.82 -0.02 1.04
CA GLU A 180 -1.74 -0.74 0.35
C GLU A 180 -0.36 -0.20 0.76
N ALA A 181 0.53 -1.14 1.09
CA ALA A 181 1.85 -0.88 1.63
C ALA A 181 2.80 -0.25 0.61
N GLY A 182 2.96 1.07 0.65
CA GLY A 182 4.06 1.77 -0.03
C GLY A 182 4.12 1.59 -1.54
N ILE A 183 3.06 1.06 -2.17
CA ILE A 183 2.91 1.00 -3.61
C ILE A 183 2.39 2.36 -4.03
N ASP A 184 3.20 3.06 -4.82
CA ASP A 184 2.77 4.28 -5.46
C ASP A 184 1.67 3.96 -6.48
N VAL A 185 0.41 4.17 -6.08
CA VAL A 185 -0.78 3.94 -6.91
C VAL A 185 -0.87 4.89 -8.11
N THR A 186 -0.05 5.94 -8.17
CA THR A 186 0.07 6.79 -9.37
C THR A 186 0.96 6.15 -10.44
N THR A 187 1.87 5.26 -10.01
CA THR A 187 2.78 4.51 -10.89
C THR A 187 2.33 3.07 -11.13
N PHE A 188 1.68 2.42 -10.16
CA PHE A 188 1.31 1.01 -10.22
C PHE A 188 -0.20 0.83 -10.04
N LYS A 189 -0.86 0.35 -11.10
CA LYS A 189 -2.26 -0.12 -11.04
C LYS A 189 -2.33 -1.46 -10.28
N PRO A 190 -3.50 -1.83 -9.72
CA PRO A 190 -3.69 -3.08 -8.93
C PRO A 190 -3.23 -4.39 -9.61
N HIS A 191 -2.98 -4.36 -10.91
CA HIS A 191 -2.57 -5.50 -11.73
C HIS A 191 -1.04 -5.60 -11.93
N SER A 192 -0.25 -4.64 -11.40
CA SER A 192 1.13 -4.40 -11.85
C SER A 192 2.23 -5.10 -11.04
N THR A 193 1.95 -5.65 -9.85
CA THR A 193 3.02 -6.00 -8.91
C THR A 193 3.67 -7.37 -9.11
N ARG A 194 3.09 -8.31 -9.87
CA ARG A 194 3.77 -9.60 -10.18
C ARG A 194 4.19 -9.77 -11.63
N ALA A 195 3.50 -9.14 -12.57
CA ALA A 195 3.70 -9.39 -13.99
C ALA A 195 4.64 -8.39 -14.68
N ALA A 196 4.73 -7.14 -14.24
CA ALA A 196 5.51 -6.12 -14.95
C ALA A 196 7.04 -6.32 -14.86
N ALA A 197 7.56 -6.69 -13.69
CA ALA A 197 8.99 -6.98 -13.52
C ALA A 197 9.42 -8.25 -14.30
N ALA A 198 8.58 -9.28 -14.28
CA ALA A 198 8.76 -10.48 -15.09
C ALA A 198 8.65 -10.16 -16.60
N ALA A 199 7.70 -9.31 -17.00
CA ALA A 199 7.48 -8.93 -18.39
C ALA A 199 8.63 -8.10 -19.00
N ALA A 200 9.20 -7.14 -18.26
CA ALA A 200 10.34 -6.38 -18.74
C ALA A 200 11.59 -7.25 -18.90
N ALA A 201 11.80 -8.20 -17.98
CA ALA A 201 12.88 -9.19 -18.08
C ALA A 201 12.64 -10.18 -19.24
N ALA A 202 11.41 -10.65 -19.40
CA ALA A 202 10.97 -11.57 -20.45
C ALA A 202 11.09 -10.98 -21.87
N SER A 203 10.60 -9.74 -22.06
CA SER A 203 10.71 -9.01 -23.33
C SER A 203 12.18 -8.76 -23.70
N LYS A 204 13.03 -8.44 -22.72
CA LYS A 204 14.46 -8.25 -22.93
C LYS A 204 15.18 -9.58 -23.24
N ALA A 205 14.81 -10.67 -22.58
CA ALA A 205 15.36 -12.01 -22.83
C ALA A 205 15.02 -12.51 -24.25
N LYS A 206 13.79 -12.28 -24.73
CA LYS A 206 13.37 -12.64 -26.10
C LYS A 206 14.18 -11.89 -27.18
N ASN A 207 14.47 -10.60 -26.96
CA ASN A 207 15.32 -9.81 -27.86
C ASN A 207 16.80 -10.24 -27.88
N VAL A 208 17.23 -11.05 -26.91
CA VAL A 208 18.57 -11.66 -26.82
C VAL A 208 18.52 -13.15 -27.21
N SER A 209 17.46 -13.57 -27.93
CA SER A 209 17.28 -14.92 -28.47
C SER A 209 17.06 -16.02 -27.42
N VAL A 210 16.66 -15.68 -26.19
CA VAL A 210 16.35 -16.68 -25.16
C VAL A 210 15.07 -17.43 -25.54
N PRO A 211 15.05 -18.78 -25.49
CA PRO A 211 13.87 -19.57 -25.80
C PRO A 211 12.67 -19.19 -24.91
N VAL A 212 11.49 -19.03 -25.54
CA VAL A 212 10.26 -18.61 -24.84
C VAL A 212 9.92 -19.54 -23.67
N LYS A 213 10.15 -20.84 -23.82
CA LYS A 213 9.92 -21.83 -22.75
C LYS A 213 10.69 -21.50 -21.46
N GLU A 214 11.95 -21.09 -21.59
CA GLU A 214 12.82 -20.74 -20.46
C GLU A 214 12.34 -19.47 -19.75
N ILE A 215 11.77 -18.53 -20.53
CA ILE A 215 11.14 -17.31 -20.03
C ILE A 215 9.86 -17.64 -19.25
N LEU A 216 9.02 -18.53 -19.78
CA LEU A 216 7.78 -18.97 -19.12
C LEU A 216 8.09 -19.68 -17.79
N ASP A 217 9.07 -20.59 -17.79
CA ASP A 217 9.47 -21.34 -16.60
C ASP A 217 10.04 -20.42 -15.51
N THR A 218 10.89 -19.45 -15.89
CA THR A 218 11.50 -18.48 -14.95
C THR A 218 10.46 -17.50 -14.39
N ALA A 219 9.49 -17.09 -15.20
CA ALA A 219 8.41 -16.19 -14.79
C ALA A 219 7.24 -16.91 -14.08
N GLY A 220 7.24 -18.25 -14.06
CA GLY A 220 6.19 -19.07 -13.48
C GLY A 220 4.87 -19.01 -14.25
N TRP A 221 4.93 -18.91 -15.58
CA TRP A 221 3.75 -18.87 -16.47
C TRP A 221 3.48 -20.23 -17.09
N SER A 222 2.21 -20.66 -17.04
CA SER A 222 1.78 -21.95 -17.58
C SER A 222 1.42 -21.91 -19.08
N SER A 223 1.34 -20.72 -19.68
CA SER A 223 0.93 -20.56 -21.08
C SER A 223 1.60 -19.34 -21.73
N GLU A 224 2.07 -19.55 -22.97
CA GLU A 224 2.62 -18.51 -23.86
C GLU A 224 1.59 -17.44 -24.23
N ARG A 225 0.30 -17.76 -24.18
CA ARG A 225 -0.79 -16.87 -24.62
C ARG A 225 -0.86 -15.57 -23.82
N ILE A 226 -0.57 -15.63 -22.52
CA ILE A 226 -0.53 -14.44 -21.65
C ILE A 226 0.68 -13.57 -21.98
N PHE A 227 1.83 -14.20 -22.25
CA PHE A 227 3.04 -13.51 -22.69
C PHE A 227 2.83 -12.81 -24.04
N ASP A 228 2.24 -13.49 -25.01
CA ASP A 228 2.04 -12.94 -26.35
C ASP A 228 0.98 -11.84 -26.41
N CYS A 229 -0.14 -11.99 -25.70
CA CYS A 229 -1.22 -11.00 -25.76
C CYS A 229 -0.91 -9.69 -25.04
N PHE A 230 -0.08 -9.72 -23.99
CA PHE A 230 0.07 -8.57 -23.09
C PHE A 230 1.51 -8.07 -22.93
N TYR A 231 2.52 -8.85 -23.34
CA TYR A 231 3.92 -8.58 -22.98
C TYR A 231 4.91 -8.72 -24.13
N ASN A 232 4.52 -9.35 -25.26
CA ASN A 232 5.29 -9.42 -26.49
C ASN A 232 5.04 -8.20 -27.38
N GLU A 233 5.15 -7.00 -26.82
CA GLU A 233 5.09 -5.77 -27.61
C GLU A 233 6.49 -5.35 -28.07
N PRO A 234 6.68 -5.00 -29.35
CA PRO A 234 7.94 -4.42 -29.79
C PRO A 234 8.15 -3.08 -29.10
N PHE A 235 9.35 -2.88 -28.54
CA PHE A 235 9.75 -1.55 -28.05
C PHE A 235 9.61 -0.54 -29.19
N GLN A 236 8.59 0.31 -29.13
CA GLN A 236 8.52 1.49 -29.98
C GLN A 236 9.70 2.39 -29.58
N LYS A 237 10.75 2.43 -30.43
CA LYS A 237 11.72 3.53 -30.38
C LYS A 237 10.91 4.82 -30.40
N ALA A 238 11.15 5.68 -29.41
CA ALA A 238 10.49 6.98 -29.29
C ALA A 238 10.44 7.68 -30.65
N GLY A 239 9.28 7.63 -31.31
CA GLY A 239 9.03 8.37 -32.54
C GLY A 239 9.08 9.86 -32.22
N GLY A 240 9.48 10.67 -33.20
CA GLY A 240 9.81 12.09 -33.09
C GLY A 240 8.76 13.05 -32.48
N PHE A 241 7.64 12.55 -31.98
CA PHE A 241 6.65 13.31 -31.21
C PHE A 241 7.26 13.93 -29.95
N ALA A 242 8.12 13.20 -29.23
CA ALA A 242 8.79 13.72 -28.03
C ALA A 242 9.77 14.87 -28.35
N THR A 243 10.33 14.90 -29.56
CA THR A 243 11.27 15.94 -30.00
C THR A 243 10.52 17.20 -30.44
N CYS A 244 9.35 17.09 -31.07
CA CYS A 244 8.55 18.24 -31.51
C CYS A 244 7.97 19.07 -30.37
N VAL A 245 7.76 18.49 -29.17
CA VAL A 245 7.26 19.22 -27.99
C VAL A 245 8.33 20.09 -27.33
N LEU A 246 9.62 19.85 -27.60
CA LEU A 246 10.74 20.57 -27.00
C LEU A 246 11.33 21.69 -27.89
N THR A 247 10.79 21.91 -29.08
CA THR A 247 11.27 22.95 -30.03
C THR A 247 10.16 23.90 -30.49
N ILE A 248 9.15 24.12 -29.66
CA ILE A 248 8.23 25.25 -29.88
C ILE A 248 8.79 26.42 -29.05
N ASP A 249 9.38 27.38 -29.75
CA ASP A 249 9.70 28.72 -29.23
C ASP A 249 8.43 29.46 -28.79
#